data_AF-C5LUV0-F1
#
_entry.id   AF-C5LUV0-F1
#
_cell.length_a   1.000
_cell.length_b   1.000
_cell.length_c   1.000
_cell.angle_alpha   90.00
_cell.angle_beta   90.00
_cell.angle_gamma   90.00
#
_symmetry.space_group_name_H-M   'P 1'
#
loop_
_entity.id
_entity.type
_entity.pdbx_description
1 polymer ?
#
loop_
_entity_poly.entity_id
_entity_poly.type
_entity_poly.pdbx_seq_one_letter_code
_entity_poly.pdbx_strand_id
1 'polypeptide(L)'
;VKQIYGYISGSQGRRLFFWFFESRSDPAQDPLVLWLNGGPGCSSMTGLFHENGPCKANDDGTDTELNPYSWNTRANLLFVDQPAGAGFADGPLVTNGSFEAADDLYMALQEFFAKHQQYRDKDFYITGESYAGHYIPAIAHKIWRENTRGTEPNINLRGLAIGNGWMNAALQVLDYPHMAFESCTAPHIATYKEYVAQTGAAWQCSSEIRKCLSGSRSSCGYAEACIDDPAVFAPLFRRGIDVYAVVHETG
;
A
#
# COMPACT_ATOMS: atom_id res chain seq x y z
N VAL A 1 -16.51 -5.98 18.32
CA VAL A 1 -15.59 -5.05 19.03
C VAL A 1 -16.07 -3.62 18.81
N LYS A 2 -15.62 -2.65 19.61
CA LYS A 2 -15.91 -1.24 19.32
C LYS A 2 -15.31 -0.87 17.96
N GLN A 3 -16.09 -0.13 17.18
CA GLN A 3 -15.70 0.36 15.87
C GLN A 3 -16.01 1.85 15.76
N ILE A 4 -15.17 2.58 15.04
CA ILE A 4 -15.34 4.01 14.77
C ILE A 4 -15.05 4.20 13.29
N TYR A 5 -15.93 4.87 12.57
CA TYR A 5 -15.71 5.19 11.17
C TYR A 5 -16.17 6.61 10.88
N GLY A 6 -15.68 7.17 9.80
CA GLY A 6 -16.06 8.50 9.36
C GLY A 6 -14.95 9.16 8.56
N TYR A 7 -14.99 10.49 8.54
CA TYR A 7 -14.06 11.31 7.77
C TYR A 7 -13.11 12.07 8.70
N ILE A 8 -11.85 12.15 8.27
CA ILE A 8 -10.78 12.95 8.86
C ILE A 8 -10.19 13.85 7.78
N SER A 9 -9.79 15.07 8.16
CA SER A 9 -9.41 16.10 7.21
C SER A 9 -7.99 15.89 6.70
N GLY A 10 -7.84 15.91 5.38
CA GLY A 10 -6.56 16.11 4.71
C GLY A 10 -6.29 17.59 4.46
N SER A 11 -5.25 17.89 3.69
CA SER A 11 -4.97 19.25 3.24
C SER A 11 -5.92 19.66 2.10
N GLN A 12 -5.98 20.96 1.81
CA GLN A 12 -6.71 21.50 0.64
C GLN A 12 -8.20 21.09 0.54
N GLY A 13 -8.87 20.87 1.67
CA GLY A 13 -10.28 20.48 1.73
C GLY A 13 -10.56 19.01 1.39
N ARG A 14 -9.52 18.18 1.29
CA ARG A 14 -9.66 16.72 1.13
C ARG A 14 -10.16 16.08 2.41
N ARG A 15 -10.90 14.98 2.29
CA ARG A 15 -11.35 14.17 3.42
C ARG A 15 -11.02 12.71 3.17
N LEU A 16 -10.30 12.10 4.10
CA LEU A 16 -9.96 10.69 4.06
C LEU A 16 -10.98 9.92 4.89
N PHE A 17 -11.52 8.85 4.32
CA PHE A 17 -12.40 7.95 5.07
C PHE A 17 -11.54 6.98 5.88
N PHE A 18 -11.93 6.73 7.13
CA PHE A 18 -11.29 5.72 7.95
C PHE A 18 -12.32 4.79 8.58
N TRP A 19 -11.87 3.57 8.87
CA TRP A 19 -12.59 2.62 9.70
C TRP A 19 -11.63 1.98 10.70
N PHE A 20 -11.90 2.21 11.97
CA PHE A 20 -11.15 1.75 13.11
C PHE A 20 -11.87 0.63 13.85
N PHE A 21 -11.10 -0.36 14.32
CA PHE A 21 -11.58 -1.48 15.14
C PHE A 21 -10.66 -1.69 16.33
N GLU A 22 -11.23 -1.81 17.53
CA GLU A 22 -10.47 -2.18 18.72
C GLU A 22 -9.95 -3.63 18.63
N SER A 23 -8.85 -3.87 19.33
CA SER A 23 -8.34 -5.22 19.57
C SER A 23 -9.39 -6.10 20.26
N ARG A 24 -9.42 -7.38 19.90
CA ARG A 24 -10.22 -8.43 20.57
C ARG A 24 -9.56 -8.92 21.86
N SER A 25 -8.28 -8.62 22.08
CA SER A 25 -7.52 -9.03 23.26
C SER A 25 -7.60 -7.97 24.35
N ASP A 26 -6.71 -6.97 24.35
CA ASP A 26 -6.76 -5.85 25.30
C ASP A 26 -6.58 -4.53 24.53
N PRO A 27 -7.65 -3.86 24.12
CA PRO A 27 -7.53 -2.64 23.32
C PRO A 27 -6.84 -1.50 24.07
N ALA A 28 -6.71 -1.53 25.39
CA ALA A 28 -5.98 -0.51 26.16
C ALA A 28 -4.46 -0.74 26.13
N GLN A 29 -4.00 -1.98 26.09
CA GLN A 29 -2.57 -2.33 26.06
C GLN A 29 -2.03 -2.63 24.65
N ASP A 30 -2.86 -3.21 23.77
CA ASP A 30 -2.43 -3.63 22.44
C ASP A 30 -2.08 -2.42 21.53
N PRO A 31 -1.18 -2.60 20.55
CA PRO A 31 -0.72 -1.53 19.67
C PRO A 31 -1.83 -1.00 18.75
N LEU A 32 -1.55 0.13 18.08
CA LEU A 32 -2.34 0.65 16.97
C LEU A 32 -1.62 0.38 15.66
N VAL A 33 -2.31 -0.24 14.71
CA VAL A 33 -1.77 -0.60 13.40
C VAL A 33 -2.60 0.09 12.33
N LEU A 34 -1.96 0.98 11.57
CA LEU A 34 -2.52 1.56 10.35
C LEU A 34 -2.32 0.58 9.20
N TRP A 35 -3.36 0.34 8.40
CA TRP A 35 -3.32 -0.44 7.16
C TRP A 35 -3.62 0.43 5.95
N LEU A 36 -2.80 0.28 4.90
CA LEU A 36 -2.92 0.98 3.62
C LEU A 36 -2.84 -0.03 2.46
N ASN A 37 -3.90 -0.14 1.65
CA ASN A 37 -3.79 -0.78 0.35
C ASN A 37 -3.08 0.14 -0.67
N GLY A 38 -2.63 -0.45 -1.78
CA GLY A 38 -1.87 0.22 -2.84
C GLY A 38 -2.71 0.81 -3.98
N GLY A 39 -2.47 0.33 -5.20
CA GLY A 39 -3.10 0.80 -6.44
C GLY A 39 -2.10 1.47 -7.38
N PRO A 40 -1.87 2.80 -7.29
CA PRO A 40 -2.39 3.78 -6.32
C PRO A 40 -3.91 4.01 -6.43
N GLY A 41 -4.55 4.36 -5.32
CA GLY A 41 -5.97 4.73 -5.28
C GLY A 41 -6.96 3.58 -5.00
N CYS A 42 -6.46 2.39 -4.69
CA CYS A 42 -7.32 1.31 -4.19
C CYS A 42 -7.79 1.62 -2.76
N SER A 43 -9.02 1.22 -2.45
CA SER A 43 -9.57 1.39 -1.10
C SER A 43 -8.86 0.45 -0.10
N SER A 44 -8.61 0.95 1.11
CA SER A 44 -8.16 0.12 2.23
C SER A 44 -9.28 -0.75 2.79
N MET A 45 -10.52 -0.56 2.33
CA MET A 45 -11.63 -1.47 2.63
C MET A 45 -11.42 -2.83 1.95
N THR A 46 -10.60 -2.92 0.91
CA THR A 46 -10.15 -4.20 0.36
C THR A 46 -9.43 -5.03 1.41
N GLY A 47 -8.43 -4.47 2.11
CA GLY A 47 -7.76 -5.17 3.19
C GLY A 47 -8.65 -5.48 4.38
N LEU A 48 -9.61 -4.60 4.65
CA LEU A 48 -10.60 -4.82 5.69
C LEU A 48 -11.47 -6.06 5.41
N PHE A 49 -12.05 -6.17 4.20
CA PHE A 49 -13.04 -7.21 3.88
C PHE A 49 -12.47 -8.46 3.20
N HIS A 50 -11.25 -8.42 2.66
CA HIS A 50 -10.69 -9.57 1.93
C HIS A 50 -9.40 -10.12 2.56
N GLU A 51 -8.72 -9.36 3.41
CA GLU A 51 -7.38 -9.74 3.88
C GLU A 51 -7.34 -9.93 5.41
N ASN A 52 -7.07 -8.86 6.15
CA ASN A 52 -6.67 -8.90 7.55
C ASN A 52 -7.68 -8.25 8.51
N GLY A 53 -8.76 -7.67 8.00
CA GLY A 53 -9.80 -7.08 8.83
C GLY A 53 -10.67 -8.08 9.58
N PRO A 54 -11.56 -7.58 10.46
CA PRO A 54 -12.24 -8.41 11.45
C PRO A 54 -13.24 -9.41 10.87
N CYS A 55 -13.87 -9.06 9.75
CA CYS A 55 -14.83 -9.89 9.04
C CYS A 55 -14.53 -9.85 7.55
N LYS A 56 -14.81 -10.95 6.85
CA LYS A 56 -14.73 -11.03 5.41
C LYS A 56 -16.10 -10.84 4.78
N ALA A 57 -16.18 -10.14 3.65
CA ALA A 57 -17.41 -10.12 2.87
C ALA A 57 -17.69 -11.54 2.33
N ASN A 58 -18.95 -11.96 2.36
CA ASN A 58 -19.36 -13.23 1.73
C ASN A 58 -19.48 -13.08 0.20
N ASP A 59 -19.53 -14.20 -0.52
CA ASP A 59 -19.47 -14.21 -1.99
C ASP A 59 -20.62 -13.45 -2.68
N ASP A 60 -21.81 -13.39 -2.07
CA ASP A 60 -22.96 -12.65 -2.61
C ASP A 60 -23.02 -11.18 -2.17
N GLY A 61 -22.10 -10.75 -1.30
CA GLY A 61 -21.99 -9.39 -0.80
C GLY A 61 -23.13 -8.93 0.11
N THR A 62 -23.93 -9.85 0.65
CA THR A 62 -25.08 -9.51 1.51
C THR A 62 -24.79 -9.57 3.01
N ASP A 63 -23.71 -10.23 3.42
CA ASP A 63 -23.32 -10.37 4.82
C ASP A 63 -21.79 -10.43 4.99
N THR A 64 -21.33 -10.52 6.23
CA THR A 64 -19.92 -10.70 6.58
C THR A 64 -19.72 -11.87 7.53
N GLU A 65 -18.65 -12.62 7.31
CA GLU A 65 -18.25 -13.73 8.17
C GLU A 65 -17.06 -13.35 9.03
N LEU A 66 -17.05 -13.78 10.30
CA LEU A 66 -15.94 -13.50 11.21
C LEU A 66 -14.62 -14.05 10.64
N ASN A 67 -13.60 -13.21 10.52
CA ASN A 67 -12.25 -13.66 10.22
C ASN A 67 -11.57 -14.12 11.53
N PRO A 68 -11.31 -15.43 11.73
CA PRO A 68 -10.64 -15.91 12.93
C PRO A 68 -9.15 -15.52 12.96
N TYR A 69 -8.57 -15.17 11.82
CA TYR A 69 -7.16 -14.79 11.66
C TYR A 69 -6.96 -13.28 11.48
N SER A 70 -7.97 -12.46 11.80
CA SER A 70 -7.85 -11.01 11.71
C SER A 70 -6.70 -10.50 12.55
N TRP A 71 -6.00 -9.48 12.06
CA TRP A 71 -4.96 -8.80 12.83
C TRP A 71 -5.50 -8.13 14.09
N ASN A 72 -6.80 -7.83 14.14
CA ASN A 72 -7.41 -7.26 15.35
C ASN A 72 -7.58 -8.28 16.49
N THR A 73 -7.07 -9.51 16.33
CA THR A 73 -6.90 -10.45 17.45
C THR A 73 -5.91 -9.93 18.50
N ARG A 74 -4.93 -9.09 18.12
CA ARG A 74 -3.86 -8.57 18.99
C ARG A 74 -3.49 -7.11 18.75
N ALA A 75 -4.30 -6.36 18.00
CA ALA A 75 -4.03 -4.97 17.66
C ALA A 75 -5.32 -4.18 17.47
N ASN A 76 -5.26 -2.88 17.72
CA ASN A 76 -6.26 -1.95 17.24
C ASN A 76 -5.94 -1.66 15.76
N LEU A 77 -6.90 -1.86 14.86
CA LEU A 77 -6.69 -1.66 13.42
C LEU A 77 -7.32 -0.36 12.95
N LEU A 78 -6.58 0.40 12.16
CA LEU A 78 -7.05 1.61 11.49
C LEU A 78 -6.87 1.41 9.98
N PHE A 79 -7.96 1.30 9.25
CA PHE A 79 -7.97 1.28 7.79
C PHE A 79 -8.26 2.68 7.28
N VAL A 80 -7.47 3.19 6.33
CA VAL A 80 -7.67 4.54 5.78
C VAL A 80 -7.68 4.48 4.26
N ASP A 81 -8.76 4.99 3.67
CA ASP A 81 -8.83 5.26 2.24
C ASP A 81 -8.02 6.52 1.93
N GLN A 82 -6.94 6.33 1.16
CA GLN A 82 -6.05 7.41 0.72
C GLN A 82 -5.36 7.01 -0.59
N PRO A 83 -4.94 7.97 -1.43
CA PRO A 83 -5.18 9.42 -1.33
C PRO A 83 -6.66 9.80 -1.60
N ALA A 84 -6.98 11.09 -1.57
CA ALA A 84 -8.31 11.58 -1.98
C ALA A 84 -8.68 11.06 -3.39
N GLY A 85 -9.89 10.50 -3.52
CA GLY A 85 -10.34 9.77 -4.70
C GLY A 85 -10.26 8.23 -4.57
N ALA A 86 -9.55 7.71 -3.57
CA ALA A 86 -9.53 6.28 -3.26
C ALA A 86 -10.76 5.88 -2.43
N GLY A 87 -11.48 4.83 -2.84
CA GLY A 87 -12.62 4.31 -2.08
C GLY A 87 -13.64 5.39 -1.71
N PHE A 88 -13.85 5.60 -0.41
CA PHE A 88 -14.75 6.61 0.13
C PHE A 88 -14.09 7.98 0.37
N ALA A 89 -12.78 8.13 0.17
CA ALA A 89 -12.08 9.41 0.33
C ALA A 89 -12.43 10.39 -0.80
N ASP A 90 -12.66 11.64 -0.45
CA ASP A 90 -13.13 12.66 -1.39
C ASP A 90 -12.35 13.99 -1.32
N GLY A 91 -12.63 14.86 -2.28
CA GLY A 91 -11.97 16.13 -2.49
C GLY A 91 -11.09 16.17 -3.74
N PRO A 92 -10.31 17.24 -3.94
CA PRO A 92 -9.41 17.37 -5.07
C PRO A 92 -8.38 16.23 -5.11
N LEU A 93 -8.10 15.70 -6.30
CA LEU A 93 -7.08 14.64 -6.45
C LEU A 93 -5.68 15.13 -6.04
N VAL A 94 -4.86 14.20 -5.57
CA VAL A 94 -3.43 14.43 -5.33
C VAL A 94 -2.72 14.51 -6.69
N THR A 95 -1.84 15.49 -6.87
CA THR A 95 -1.15 15.74 -8.15
C THR A 95 0.37 15.68 -8.04
N ASN A 96 0.91 15.66 -6.82
CA ASN A 96 2.34 15.66 -6.54
C ASN A 96 2.80 14.38 -5.81
N GLY A 97 2.20 13.24 -6.19
CA GLY A 97 2.63 11.91 -5.77
C GLY A 97 2.52 11.62 -4.27
N SER A 98 3.28 10.61 -3.82
CA SER A 98 3.16 10.05 -2.46
C SER A 98 3.55 11.01 -1.34
N PHE A 99 4.32 12.07 -1.61
CA PHE A 99 4.65 13.08 -0.60
C PHE A 99 3.46 13.97 -0.26
N GLU A 100 2.68 14.39 -1.26
CA GLU A 100 1.44 15.13 -1.01
C GLU A 100 0.41 14.25 -0.31
N ALA A 101 0.27 12.98 -0.73
CA ALA A 101 -0.58 12.02 -0.03
C ALA A 101 -0.14 11.82 1.44
N ALA A 102 1.15 11.82 1.72
CA ALA A 102 1.69 11.72 3.08
C ALA A 102 1.40 12.98 3.92
N ASP A 103 1.39 14.17 3.33
CA ASP A 103 0.98 15.39 4.04
C ASP A 103 -0.52 15.32 4.44
N ASP A 104 -1.38 14.85 3.53
CA ASP A 104 -2.82 14.64 3.80
C ASP A 104 -3.04 13.60 4.90
N LEU A 105 -2.39 12.43 4.79
CA LEU A 105 -2.50 11.36 5.77
C LEU A 105 -1.92 11.76 7.13
N TYR A 106 -0.85 12.56 7.17
CA TYR A 106 -0.32 13.08 8.43
C TYR A 106 -1.33 13.99 9.13
N MET A 107 -1.95 14.93 8.40
CA MET A 107 -3.01 15.78 8.96
C MET A 107 -4.18 14.94 9.51
N ALA A 108 -4.59 13.93 8.75
CA ALA A 108 -5.64 13.02 9.13
C ALA A 108 -5.29 12.25 10.42
N LEU A 109 -4.05 11.75 10.55
CA LEU A 109 -3.58 11.07 11.76
C LEU A 109 -3.50 12.02 12.96
N GLN A 110 -3.02 13.26 12.77
CA GLN A 110 -3.02 14.28 13.83
C GLN A 110 -4.44 14.53 14.35
N GLU A 111 -5.42 14.67 13.46
CA GLU A 111 -6.83 14.83 13.82
C GLU A 111 -7.38 13.58 14.55
N PHE A 112 -7.07 12.39 14.05
CA PHE A 112 -7.48 11.13 14.67
C PHE A 112 -6.96 11.02 16.11
N PHE A 113 -5.66 11.24 16.34
CA PHE A 113 -5.06 11.17 17.67
C PHE A 113 -5.51 12.30 18.60
N ALA A 114 -5.84 13.48 18.07
CA ALA A 114 -6.42 14.57 18.85
C ALA A 114 -7.85 14.25 19.33
N LYS A 115 -8.66 13.61 18.49
CA LYS A 115 -10.04 13.20 18.83
C LYS A 115 -10.12 11.93 19.68
N HIS A 116 -9.20 11.00 19.49
CA HIS A 116 -9.19 9.69 20.15
C HIS A 116 -7.95 9.54 21.06
N GLN A 117 -7.87 10.42 22.06
CA GLN A 117 -6.70 10.57 22.94
C GLN A 117 -6.31 9.28 23.64
N GLN A 118 -7.25 8.36 23.89
CA GLN A 118 -6.96 7.06 24.50
C GLN A 118 -6.05 6.15 23.65
N TYR A 119 -5.79 6.50 22.38
CA TYR A 119 -4.87 5.77 21.50
C TYR A 119 -3.56 6.50 21.23
N ARG A 120 -3.37 7.72 21.74
CA ARG A 120 -2.23 8.60 21.42
C ARG A 120 -0.88 8.01 21.78
N ASP A 121 -0.78 7.41 22.97
CA ASP A 121 0.48 6.91 23.50
C ASP A 121 0.78 5.45 23.10
N LYS A 122 -0.12 4.83 22.33
CA LYS A 122 0.07 3.45 21.86
C LYS A 122 1.27 3.36 20.95
N ASP A 123 1.95 2.21 21.01
CA ASP A 123 2.90 1.85 19.97
C ASP A 123 2.17 1.80 18.62
N PHE A 124 2.62 2.65 17.70
CA PHE A 124 2.00 2.84 16.40
C PHE A 124 2.83 2.19 15.30
N TYR A 125 2.18 1.37 14.48
CA TYR A 125 2.79 0.73 13.32
C TYR A 125 2.07 1.13 12.05
N ILE A 126 2.83 1.32 10.97
CA ILE A 126 2.28 1.61 9.65
C ILE A 126 2.53 0.41 8.76
N THR A 127 1.46 -0.14 8.23
CA THR A 127 1.47 -1.38 7.46
C THR A 127 0.68 -1.23 6.18
N GLY A 128 0.95 -2.08 5.21
CA GLY A 128 0.25 -2.06 3.94
C GLY A 128 0.98 -2.84 2.87
N GLU A 129 0.47 -2.74 1.65
CA GLU A 129 0.93 -3.57 0.54
C GLU A 129 1.02 -2.86 -0.81
N SER A 130 1.70 -3.49 -1.77
CA SER A 130 1.76 -3.03 -3.16
C SER A 130 2.29 -1.59 -3.26
N TYR A 131 1.56 -0.65 -3.85
CA TYR A 131 1.95 0.75 -3.94
C TYR A 131 2.10 1.46 -2.57
N ALA A 132 1.60 0.86 -1.47
CA ALA A 132 1.94 1.31 -0.13
C ALA A 132 3.45 1.24 0.17
N GLY A 133 4.23 0.50 -0.62
CA GLY A 133 5.69 0.59 -0.62
C GLY A 133 6.23 1.99 -0.93
N HIS A 134 5.47 2.86 -1.60
CA HIS A 134 5.78 4.29 -1.73
C HIS A 134 5.12 5.14 -0.64
N TYR A 135 3.89 4.81 -0.21
CA TYR A 135 3.17 5.58 0.81
C TYR A 135 3.84 5.48 2.18
N ILE A 136 4.16 4.26 2.63
CA ILE A 136 4.61 3.97 3.99
C ILE A 136 5.93 4.69 4.30
N PRO A 137 6.98 4.65 3.46
CA PRO A 137 8.19 5.45 3.71
C PRO A 137 7.93 6.95 3.72
N ALA A 138 7.03 7.45 2.86
CA ALA A 138 6.71 8.87 2.77
C ALA A 138 6.03 9.38 4.05
N ILE A 139 4.99 8.68 4.54
CA ILE A 139 4.30 9.05 5.79
C ILE A 139 5.19 8.83 7.01
N ALA A 140 5.99 7.77 7.05
CA ALA A 140 6.92 7.52 8.15
C ALA A 140 7.96 8.65 8.28
N HIS A 141 8.54 9.09 7.16
CA HIS A 141 9.46 10.21 7.13
C HIS A 141 8.78 11.53 7.56
N LYS A 142 7.55 11.77 7.10
CA LYS A 142 6.75 12.93 7.52
C LYS A 142 6.53 12.93 9.04
N ILE A 143 6.08 11.82 9.62
CA ILE A 143 5.88 11.68 11.07
C ILE A 143 7.18 11.94 11.82
N TRP A 144 8.28 11.29 11.43
CA TRP A 144 9.59 11.48 12.06
C TRP A 144 10.02 12.95 12.05
N ARG A 145 9.85 13.64 10.92
CA ARG A 145 10.21 15.05 10.76
C ARG A 145 9.39 15.96 11.68
N GLU A 146 8.07 15.78 11.72
CA GLU A 146 7.21 16.64 12.53
C GLU A 146 7.33 16.33 14.04
N ASN A 147 7.53 15.06 14.42
CA ASN A 147 7.88 14.68 15.79
C ASN A 147 9.20 15.36 16.23
N THR A 148 10.23 15.36 15.37
CA THR A 148 11.52 16.01 15.64
C THR A 148 11.39 17.53 15.81
N ARG A 149 10.39 18.14 15.15
CA ARG A 149 10.06 19.56 15.30
C ARG A 149 9.23 19.86 16.54
N GLY A 150 8.78 18.84 17.28
CA GLY A 150 7.92 18.99 18.45
C GLY A 150 6.46 19.31 18.11
N THR A 151 5.97 18.86 16.95
CA THR A 151 4.55 18.99 16.61
C THR A 151 3.73 18.02 17.46
N GLU A 152 2.62 18.49 18.02
CA GLU A 152 1.71 17.70 18.85
C GLU A 152 0.35 17.45 18.16
N PRO A 153 -0.26 16.26 18.32
CA PRO A 153 0.25 15.12 19.10
C PRO A 153 1.48 14.43 18.51
N ASN A 154 2.47 14.14 19.35
CA ASN A 154 3.57 13.25 18.98
C ASN A 154 3.01 11.86 18.65
N ILE A 155 3.37 11.32 17.48
CA ILE A 155 2.93 9.99 17.05
C ILE A 155 4.04 8.99 17.40
N ASN A 156 3.76 8.05 18.31
CA ASN A 156 4.72 7.05 18.80
C ASN A 156 4.98 5.92 17.77
N LEU A 157 5.55 6.28 16.62
CA LEU A 157 5.88 5.36 15.53
C LEU A 157 6.98 4.38 15.94
N ARG A 158 6.67 3.08 15.97
CA ARG A 158 7.59 2.00 16.39
C ARG A 158 8.09 1.13 15.26
N GLY A 159 7.36 1.00 14.16
CA GLY A 159 7.76 0.13 13.08
C GLY A 159 6.89 0.24 11.83
N LEU A 160 7.42 -0.33 10.76
CA LEU A 160 6.80 -0.38 9.44
C LEU A 160 6.75 -1.83 8.97
N ALA A 161 5.69 -2.23 8.27
CA ALA A 161 5.65 -3.51 7.55
C ALA A 161 5.08 -3.29 6.15
N ILE A 162 5.79 -3.76 5.12
CA ILE A 162 5.41 -3.55 3.72
C ILE A 162 5.33 -4.91 3.05
N GLY A 163 4.11 -5.38 2.77
CA GLY A 163 3.86 -6.64 2.05
C GLY A 163 3.95 -6.43 0.55
N ASN A 164 4.75 -7.25 -0.15
CA ASN A 164 4.83 -7.27 -1.62
C ASN A 164 4.93 -5.86 -2.25
N GLY A 165 5.72 -4.97 -1.63
CA GLY A 165 5.69 -3.54 -1.94
C GLY A 165 6.39 -3.16 -3.23
N TRP A 166 5.80 -2.23 -3.99
CA TRP A 166 6.51 -1.47 -5.01
C TRP A 166 7.30 -0.35 -4.31
N MET A 167 8.63 -0.42 -4.32
CA MET A 167 9.51 0.47 -3.54
C MET A 167 10.67 1.01 -4.37
N ASN A 168 11.47 0.12 -4.95
CA ASN A 168 12.60 0.49 -5.80
C ASN A 168 12.37 -0.08 -7.20
N ALA A 169 11.60 0.67 -7.98
CA ALA A 169 11.23 0.29 -9.33
C ALA A 169 12.45 -0.10 -10.18
N ALA A 170 13.55 0.67 -10.12
CA ALA A 170 14.74 0.41 -10.93
C ALA A 170 15.41 -0.94 -10.61
N LEU A 171 15.26 -1.46 -9.40
CA LEU A 171 15.74 -2.80 -9.05
C LEU A 171 14.67 -3.86 -9.35
N GLN A 172 13.43 -3.63 -8.91
CA GLN A 172 12.35 -4.61 -9.02
C GLN A 172 12.00 -4.95 -10.48
N VAL A 173 12.12 -4.00 -11.42
CA VAL A 173 11.88 -4.29 -12.85
C VAL A 173 12.81 -5.36 -13.41
N LEU A 174 14.02 -5.48 -12.86
CA LEU A 174 15.03 -6.44 -13.31
C LEU A 174 14.73 -7.88 -12.88
N ASP A 175 13.85 -8.06 -11.89
CA ASP A 175 13.51 -9.37 -11.34
C ASP A 175 12.34 -10.05 -12.08
N TYR A 176 11.50 -9.31 -12.81
CA TYR A 176 10.38 -9.89 -13.57
C TYR A 176 10.80 -10.98 -14.58
N PRO A 177 11.87 -10.81 -15.38
CA PRO A 177 12.31 -11.86 -16.29
C PRO A 177 12.69 -13.14 -15.55
N HIS A 178 13.42 -13.02 -14.43
CA HIS A 178 13.83 -14.15 -13.61
C HIS A 178 12.62 -14.85 -12.99
N MET A 179 11.68 -14.08 -12.46
CA MET A 179 10.43 -14.62 -11.93
C MET A 179 9.69 -15.42 -13.02
N ALA A 180 9.48 -14.83 -14.19
CA ALA A 180 8.73 -15.49 -15.26
C ALA A 180 9.43 -16.74 -15.83
N PHE A 181 10.76 -16.83 -15.73
CA PHE A 181 11.52 -17.96 -16.29
C PHE A 181 11.85 -19.06 -15.26
N GLU A 182 12.16 -18.69 -14.02
CA GLU A 182 12.74 -19.60 -13.00
C GLU A 182 12.09 -19.46 -11.62
N SER A 183 10.86 -18.92 -11.49
CA SER A 183 10.20 -18.88 -10.18
C SER A 183 10.01 -20.27 -9.58
N CYS A 184 10.08 -20.36 -8.25
CA CYS A 184 9.88 -21.61 -7.53
C CYS A 184 8.43 -22.13 -7.58
N THR A 185 7.46 -21.25 -7.84
CA THR A 185 6.02 -21.58 -7.79
C THR A 185 5.45 -21.93 -9.16
N ALA A 186 6.04 -21.39 -10.24
CA ALA A 186 5.67 -21.67 -11.61
C ALA A 186 6.87 -21.42 -12.56
N PRO A 187 7.85 -22.34 -12.60
CA PRO A 187 9.00 -22.19 -13.49
C PRO A 187 8.57 -22.27 -14.97
N HIS A 188 9.32 -21.58 -15.82
CA HIS A 188 9.19 -21.61 -17.28
C HIS A 188 7.85 -21.13 -17.85
N ILE A 189 7.21 -20.15 -17.20
CA ILE A 189 6.09 -19.41 -17.80
C ILE A 189 6.55 -18.71 -19.09
N ALA A 190 7.71 -18.08 -19.05
CA ALA A 190 8.39 -17.54 -20.22
C ALA A 190 9.29 -18.60 -20.87
N THR A 191 9.38 -18.60 -22.20
CA THR A 191 10.43 -19.33 -22.91
C THR A 191 11.79 -18.66 -22.73
N TYR A 192 12.89 -19.39 -22.93
CA TYR A 192 14.23 -18.81 -22.86
C TYR A 192 14.42 -17.60 -23.82
N LYS A 193 13.81 -17.66 -25.01
CA LYS A 193 13.83 -16.54 -25.97
C LYS A 193 13.11 -15.31 -25.41
N GLU A 194 11.97 -15.49 -24.77
CA GLU A 194 11.23 -14.41 -24.12
C GLU A 194 11.98 -13.87 -22.91
N TYR A 195 12.61 -14.73 -22.12
CA TYR A 195 13.46 -14.33 -21.00
C TYR A 195 14.57 -13.38 -21.46
N VAL A 196 15.35 -13.75 -22.48
CA VAL A 196 16.43 -12.89 -23.02
C VAL A 196 15.89 -11.54 -23.51
N ALA A 197 14.74 -11.53 -24.20
CA ALA A 197 14.13 -10.29 -24.68
C ALA A 197 13.64 -9.40 -23.51
N GLN A 198 12.99 -10.00 -22.51
CA GLN A 198 12.52 -9.32 -21.31
C GLN A 198 13.68 -8.73 -20.51
N THR A 199 14.79 -9.47 -20.35
CA THR A 199 15.99 -8.96 -19.66
C THR A 199 16.52 -7.69 -20.32
N GLY A 200 16.55 -7.64 -21.66
CA GLY A 200 16.96 -6.45 -22.40
C GLY A 200 16.02 -5.26 -22.15
N ALA A 201 14.70 -5.49 -22.24
CA ALA A 201 13.68 -4.46 -21.98
C ALA A 201 13.71 -3.96 -20.54
N ALA A 202 13.81 -4.86 -19.56
CA ALA A 202 13.90 -4.55 -18.14
C ALA A 202 15.13 -3.68 -17.82
N TRP A 203 16.27 -3.96 -18.47
CA TRP A 203 17.49 -3.16 -18.29
C TRP A 203 17.33 -1.74 -18.83
N GLN A 204 16.71 -1.58 -20.01
CA GLN A 204 16.39 -0.27 -20.57
C GLN A 204 15.43 0.50 -19.65
N CYS A 205 14.38 -0.16 -19.15
CA CYS A 205 13.43 0.42 -18.22
C CYS A 205 14.10 0.87 -16.92
N SER A 206 14.96 0.03 -16.32
CA SER A 206 15.76 0.39 -15.13
C SER A 206 16.62 1.64 -15.36
N SER A 207 17.24 1.75 -16.53
CA SER A 207 18.02 2.93 -16.93
C SER A 207 17.16 4.20 -16.99
N GLU A 208 15.99 4.16 -17.63
CA GLU A 208 15.10 5.33 -17.70
C GLU A 208 14.54 5.73 -16.33
N ILE A 209 14.20 4.76 -15.48
CA ILE A 209 13.80 5.01 -14.08
C ILE A 209 14.93 5.73 -13.34
N ARG A 210 16.18 5.27 -13.46
CA ARG A 210 17.32 5.93 -12.80
C ARG A 210 17.54 7.36 -13.29
N LYS A 211 17.35 7.64 -14.59
CA LYS A 211 17.43 9.00 -15.13
C LYS A 211 16.29 9.89 -14.62
N CYS A 212 15.08 9.34 -14.49
CA CYS A 212 13.96 10.05 -13.86
C CYS A 212 14.33 10.45 -12.42
N LEU A 213 14.82 9.49 -11.64
CA LEU A 213 15.22 9.71 -10.24
C LEU A 213 16.38 10.72 -10.11
N SER A 214 17.25 10.86 -11.12
CA SER A 214 18.29 11.90 -11.15
C SER A 214 17.79 13.29 -11.59
N GLY A 215 16.48 13.47 -11.77
CA GLY A 215 15.85 14.77 -12.05
C GLY A 215 15.48 15.02 -13.51
N SER A 216 15.61 14.04 -14.41
CA SER A 216 15.19 14.19 -15.81
C SER A 216 13.68 13.95 -15.95
N ARG A 217 12.88 15.02 -15.97
CA ARG A 217 11.41 14.93 -16.11
C ARG A 217 10.95 14.19 -17.36
N SER A 218 11.64 14.35 -18.50
CA SER A 218 11.31 13.61 -19.73
C SER A 218 11.53 12.10 -19.55
N SER A 219 12.55 11.72 -18.78
CA SER A 219 12.82 10.30 -18.48
C SER A 219 11.77 9.70 -17.55
N CYS A 220 11.04 10.51 -16.77
CA CYS A 220 9.94 10.03 -15.94
C CYS A 220 8.75 9.54 -16.78
N GLY A 221 8.44 10.22 -17.90
CA GLY A 221 7.41 9.73 -18.83
C GLY A 221 7.81 8.41 -19.50
N TYR A 222 9.09 8.24 -19.86
CA TYR A 222 9.59 6.96 -20.36
C TYR A 222 9.62 5.87 -19.29
N ALA A 223 9.98 6.23 -18.05
CA ALA A 223 9.98 5.32 -16.92
C ALA A 223 8.57 4.80 -16.61
N GLU A 224 7.56 5.67 -16.64
CA GLU A 224 6.16 5.28 -16.47
C GLU A 224 5.70 4.38 -17.61
N ALA A 225 5.94 4.78 -18.86
CA ALA A 225 5.57 3.98 -20.03
C ALA A 225 6.24 2.59 -20.05
N CYS A 226 7.47 2.46 -19.53
CA CYS A 226 8.15 1.18 -19.50
C CYS A 226 7.65 0.25 -18.39
N ILE A 227 7.13 0.81 -17.28
CA ILE A 227 6.49 0.02 -16.22
C ILE A 227 5.18 -0.60 -16.73
N ASP A 228 4.52 0.04 -17.68
CA ASP A 228 3.33 -0.51 -18.33
C ASP A 228 3.66 -1.31 -19.60
N ASP A 229 4.94 -1.42 -19.98
CA ASP A 229 5.33 -2.03 -21.26
C ASP A 229 5.13 -3.55 -21.23
N PRO A 230 4.34 -4.09 -22.19
CA PRO A 230 4.18 -5.52 -22.37
C PRO A 230 5.47 -6.32 -22.58
N ALA A 231 6.56 -5.68 -22.98
CA ALA A 231 7.87 -6.29 -23.12
C ALA A 231 8.55 -6.58 -21.76
N VAL A 232 8.20 -5.84 -20.70
CA VAL A 232 8.74 -6.02 -19.34
C VAL A 232 7.79 -6.87 -18.49
N PHE A 233 6.48 -6.64 -18.57
CA PHE A 233 5.50 -7.24 -17.64
C PHE A 233 4.53 -8.24 -18.30
N ALA A 234 4.14 -8.04 -19.57
CA ALA A 234 3.08 -8.84 -20.19
C ALA A 234 3.38 -10.28 -20.60
N PRO A 235 4.58 -10.85 -20.52
CA PRO A 235 4.74 -12.28 -20.75
C PRO A 235 3.98 -13.13 -19.71
N LEU A 236 3.68 -12.57 -18.53
CA LEU A 236 2.73 -13.12 -17.55
C LEU A 236 1.27 -12.85 -17.96
N PHE A 237 0.91 -11.57 -18.21
CA PHE A 237 -0.46 -11.16 -18.52
C PHE A 237 -1.04 -11.81 -19.79
N ARG A 238 -0.25 -11.95 -20.86
CA ARG A 238 -0.72 -12.50 -22.16
C ARG A 238 -1.15 -13.97 -22.09
N ARG A 239 -0.75 -14.68 -21.03
CA ARG A 239 -1.05 -16.09 -20.82
C ARG A 239 -2.25 -16.31 -19.91
N GLY A 240 -2.96 -15.25 -19.50
CA GLY A 240 -4.10 -15.33 -18.59
C GLY A 240 -3.72 -15.70 -17.15
N ILE A 241 -2.43 -15.55 -16.80
CA ILE A 241 -1.93 -15.85 -15.46
C ILE A 241 -2.29 -14.69 -14.53
N ASP A 242 -2.81 -15.03 -13.35
CA ASP A 242 -3.00 -14.06 -12.28
C ASP A 242 -1.63 -13.57 -11.76
N VAL A 243 -1.35 -12.29 -12.00
CA VAL A 243 -0.08 -11.67 -11.60
C VAL A 243 0.05 -11.47 -10.09
N TYR A 244 -1.04 -11.57 -9.34
CA TYR A 244 -1.04 -11.52 -7.88
C TYR A 244 -0.81 -12.90 -7.25
N ALA A 245 -0.98 -13.98 -8.02
CA ALA A 245 -0.82 -15.35 -7.56
C ALA A 245 -0.27 -16.26 -8.68
N VAL A 246 1.02 -16.13 -8.96
CA VAL A 246 1.69 -16.93 -9.99
C VAL A 246 2.04 -18.31 -9.44
N VAL A 247 1.11 -19.23 -9.62
CA VAL A 247 1.23 -20.65 -9.23
C VAL A 247 0.96 -21.52 -10.45
N HIS A 248 1.52 -22.73 -10.48
CA HIS A 248 1.02 -23.75 -11.39
C HIS A 248 -0.45 -24.02 -11.05
N GLU A 249 -1.36 -23.75 -11.97
CA GLU A 249 -2.70 -24.36 -11.92
C GLU A 249 -2.50 -25.87 -12.11
N THR A 250 -2.39 -26.60 -11.01
CA THR A 250 -2.75 -28.01 -11.00
C THR A 250 -4.26 -28.06 -11.11
N GLY A 251 -4.75 -28.40 -12.31
CA GLY A 251 -6.18 -28.66 -12.55
C GLY A 251 -6.72 -29.78 -11.69
#